data_AF-A0A2A6CLR8-F1
#
_entry.id   AF-A0A2A6CLR8-F1
#
_cell.length_a   1.000
_cell.length_b   1.000
_cell.length_c   1.000
_cell.angle_alpha   90.00
_cell.angle_beta   90.00
_cell.angle_gamma   90.00
#
_symmetry.space_group_name_H-M   'P 1'
#
loop_
_entity.id
_entity.type
_entity.pdbx_description
1 polymer ?
#
loop_
_entity_poly.entity_id
_entity_poly.type
_entity_poly.pdbx_seq_one_letter_code
_entity_poly.pdbx_strand_id
1 'polypeptide(L)'
;MPIGQAWSDQYGRKQVPFGIYSLLFGITTEILYVPCMIALRKELRSSCKKVSNRVCNQFTGRAQIMFCLSFLDMFAIMVNCVIFGYLLLEGAVHCSNRAMTLAVGIVGYGVWCTASTCCLVLAFNRLFQVLGLSKYFTV
;
A
#
# COMPACT_ATOMS: atom_id res chain seq x y z
N MET A 1 38.19 1.14 1.02
CA MET A 1 37.03 0.33 1.45
C MET A 1 36.45 -0.33 0.21
N PRO A 2 36.29 -1.66 0.15
CA PRO A 2 35.74 -2.30 -1.04
C PRO A 2 34.29 -1.85 -1.24
N ILE A 3 33.95 -1.50 -2.49
CA ILE A 3 32.63 -1.06 -2.95
C ILE A 3 32.01 -2.21 -3.76
N GLY A 4 30.71 -2.46 -3.59
CA GLY A 4 29.98 -3.52 -4.30
C GLY A 4 29.94 -4.88 -3.57
N GLN A 5 29.76 -5.98 -4.32
CA GLN A 5 29.53 -7.33 -3.80
C GLN A 5 30.62 -7.83 -2.83
N ALA A 6 31.88 -7.40 -3.04
CA ALA A 6 33.00 -7.75 -2.17
C ALA A 6 32.83 -7.32 -0.69
N TRP A 7 32.00 -6.30 -0.42
CA TRP A 7 31.66 -5.89 0.95
C TRP A 7 30.59 -6.80 1.57
N SER A 8 29.59 -7.21 0.78
CA SER A 8 28.56 -8.17 1.21
C SER A 8 29.18 -9.52 1.60
N ASP A 9 30.21 -9.97 0.88
CA ASP A 9 30.88 -11.23 1.18
C ASP A 9 31.76 -11.17 2.44
N GLN A 10 32.36 -10.01 2.75
CA GLN A 10 33.23 -9.85 3.94
C GLN A 10 32.49 -9.45 5.22
N TYR A 11 31.44 -8.63 5.12
CA TYR A 11 30.79 -7.99 6.28
C TYR A 11 29.26 -8.15 6.32
N GLY A 12 28.66 -8.85 5.35
CA GLY A 12 27.23 -9.07 5.26
C GLY A 12 26.67 -9.88 6.43
N ARG A 13 26.14 -9.19 7.45
CA ARG A 13 25.33 -9.81 8.51
C ARG A 13 23.95 -10.13 7.97
N LYS A 14 23.77 -11.36 7.48
CA LYS A 14 22.47 -11.86 7.01
C LYS A 14 21.52 -12.02 8.20
N GLN A 15 20.53 -11.14 8.32
CA GLN A 15 19.44 -11.28 9.30
C GLN A 15 18.33 -12.15 8.71
N VAL A 16 18.70 -13.38 8.36
CA VAL A 16 17.86 -14.42 7.74
C VAL A 16 16.53 -14.64 8.46
N PRO A 17 16.45 -14.74 9.81
CA PRO A 17 15.17 -15.00 10.48
C PRO A 17 14.16 -13.87 10.27
N PHE A 18 14.61 -12.62 10.23
CA PHE A 18 13.74 -11.46 10.04
C PHE A 18 13.25 -11.35 8.58
N GLY A 19 14.12 -11.71 7.62
CA GLY A 19 13.76 -11.78 6.20
C GLY A 19 12.71 -12.84 5.90
N ILE A 20 12.89 -14.07 6.42
CA ILE A 20 11.93 -15.17 6.23
C ILE A 20 10.57 -14.84 6.87
N TYR A 21 10.58 -14.31 8.09
CA TYR A 21 9.35 -13.90 8.77
C TYR A 21 8.57 -12.84 7.96
N SER A 22 9.28 -11.83 7.44
CA SER A 22 8.68 -10.76 6.64
C SER A 22 8.09 -11.26 5.32
N LEU A 23 8.75 -12.23 4.67
CA LEU A 23 8.26 -12.86 3.44
C LEU A 23 6.99 -13.69 3.68
N LEU A 24 6.99 -14.55 4.70
CA LEU A 24 5.83 -15.38 5.04
C LEU A 24 4.62 -14.53 5.43
N PHE A 25 4.85 -13.50 6.25
CA PHE A 25 3.80 -12.57 6.64
C PHE A 25 3.26 -11.79 5.43
N GLY A 26 4.14 -11.30 4.55
CA GLY A 26 3.75 -10.61 3.33
C GLY A 26 2.85 -11.46 2.41
N ILE A 27 3.28 -12.69 2.10
CA ILE A 27 2.52 -13.62 1.24
C ILE A 27 1.16 -13.94 1.84
N THR A 28 1.11 -14.22 3.15
CA THR A 28 -0.15 -14.54 3.84
C THR A 28 -1.13 -13.37 3.76
N THR A 29 -0.64 -12.15 3.95
CA THR A 29 -1.46 -10.94 3.93
C THR A 29 -1.92 -10.61 2.50
N GLU A 30 -1.09 -10.87 1.49
CA GLU A 30 -1.41 -10.68 0.09
C GLU A 30 -2.57 -11.59 -0.37
N ILE A 31 -2.53 -12.87 0.03
CA ILE A 31 -3.62 -13.84 -0.24
C ILE A 31 -4.94 -13.36 0.37
N LEU A 32 -4.88 -12.74 1.54
CA LEU A 32 -6.07 -12.25 2.26
C LEU A 32 -6.66 -10.97 1.65
N TYR A 33 -5.83 -10.16 0.97
CA TYR A 33 -6.28 -8.94 0.29
C TYR A 33 -7.00 -9.21 -1.04
N VAL A 34 -6.66 -10.28 -1.76
CA VAL A 34 -7.32 -10.67 -3.02
C VAL A 34 -8.84 -10.89 -2.89
N PRO A 35 -9.37 -11.68 -1.93
CA PRO A 35 -10.81 -11.85 -1.77
C PRO A 35 -11.50 -10.56 -1.32
N CYS A 36 -10.85 -9.73 -0.50
CA CYS A 36 -11.34 -8.41 -0.10
C CYS A 36 -11.56 -7.50 -1.33
N MET A 37 -10.59 -7.46 -2.24
CA MET A 37 -10.69 -6.73 -3.51
C MET A 37 -11.85 -7.23 -4.40
N ILE A 38 -12.05 -8.55 -4.47
CA ILE A 38 -13.15 -9.14 -5.27
C ILE A 38 -14.52 -8.78 -4.66
N ALA A 39 -14.66 -8.86 -3.33
CA ALA A 39 -15.89 -8.49 -2.63
C ALA A 39 -16.24 -7.02 -2.84
N LEU A 40 -15.25 -6.12 -2.70
CA LEU A 40 -15.41 -4.68 -2.95
C LEU A 40 -15.81 -4.37 -4.39
N ARG A 41 -15.21 -5.05 -5.39
CA ARG A 41 -15.59 -4.87 -6.80
C ARG A 41 -17.02 -5.30 -7.09
N LYS A 42 -17.54 -6.31 -6.38
CA LYS A 42 -18.91 -6.79 -6.53
C LYS A 42 -19.92 -5.75 -6.01
N GLU A 43 -19.66 -5.12 -4.87
CA GLU A 43 -20.50 -4.03 -4.36
C GLU A 43 -20.45 -2.77 -5.23
N LEU A 44 -19.25 -2.39 -5.71
CA LEU A 44 -19.06 -1.27 -6.63
C LEU A 44 -19.89 -1.43 -7.91
N ARG A 45 -19.88 -2.63 -8.51
CA ARG A 45 -20.62 -2.93 -9.73
C ARG A 45 -22.13 -2.89 -9.52
N SER A 46 -22.62 -3.32 -8.35
CA SER A 46 -24.04 -3.27 -8.00
C SER A 46 -24.55 -1.83 -7.78
N SER A 47 -23.70 -0.94 -7.28
CA SER A 47 -24.03 0.47 -7.05
C SER A 47 -24.05 1.29 -8.36
N CYS A 48 -23.18 0.96 -9.32
CA CYS A 48 -23.03 1.70 -10.57
C CYS A 48 -24.23 1.54 -11.54
N LYS A 49 -24.95 0.42 -11.49
CA LYS A 49 -26.11 0.16 -12.37
C LYS A 49 -27.38 0.96 -12.02
N LYS A 50 -27.46 1.61 -10.85
CA LYS A 50 -28.66 2.34 -10.38
C LYS A 50 -28.56 3.86 -10.46
N VAL A 51 -27.39 4.43 -10.71
CA VAL A 51 -27.14 5.88 -10.56
C VAL A 51 -26.62 6.46 -11.87
N SER A 52 -27.52 6.67 -12.83
CA SER A 52 -27.23 7.37 -14.10
C SER A 52 -27.78 8.80 -14.14
N ASN A 53 -28.49 9.30 -13.11
CA ASN A 53 -29.04 10.65 -13.12
C ASN A 53 -29.22 11.21 -11.70
N ARG A 54 -28.25 12.00 -11.22
CA ARG A 54 -28.38 13.27 -10.44
C ARG A 54 -27.32 13.59 -9.38
N VAL A 55 -26.41 12.70 -8.98
CA VAL A 55 -25.33 13.09 -8.04
C VAL A 55 -24.02 12.36 -8.38
N CYS A 56 -23.58 12.49 -9.63
CA CYS A 56 -22.27 11.99 -10.08
C CYS A 56 -21.11 12.94 -9.77
N ASN A 57 -21.36 14.14 -9.22
CA ASN A 57 -20.31 15.03 -8.75
C ASN A 57 -20.42 15.20 -7.22
N GLN A 58 -19.28 15.15 -6.54
CA GLN A 58 -18.98 15.43 -5.13
C GLN A 58 -18.95 14.27 -4.11
N PHE A 59 -19.81 13.24 -4.17
CA PHE A 59 -19.87 12.22 -3.07
C PHE A 59 -19.76 10.75 -3.49
N THR A 60 -19.42 10.52 -4.76
CA THR A 60 -19.07 9.23 -5.38
C THR A 60 -17.66 8.73 -4.98
N GLY A 61 -17.00 9.37 -4.01
CA GLY A 61 -15.60 9.08 -3.66
C GLY A 61 -15.38 7.87 -2.75
N ARG A 62 -16.35 7.47 -1.90
CA ARG A 62 -16.07 6.48 -0.84
C ARG A 62 -15.65 5.11 -1.36
N ALA A 63 -16.32 4.58 -2.38
CA ALA A 63 -16.01 3.25 -2.89
C ALA A 63 -14.76 3.24 -3.79
N GLN A 64 -14.48 4.35 -4.49
CA GLN A 64 -13.24 4.52 -5.26
C GLN A 64 -12.02 4.67 -4.35
N ILE A 65 -12.14 5.41 -3.24
CA ILE A 65 -11.05 5.55 -2.26
C ILE A 65 -10.80 4.22 -1.54
N MET A 66 -11.83 3.45 -1.18
CA MET A 66 -11.64 2.11 -0.58
C MET A 66 -10.96 1.12 -1.55
N PHE A 67 -11.27 1.17 -2.85
CA PHE A 67 -10.58 0.37 -3.86
C PHE A 67 -9.12 0.84 -4.07
N CYS A 68 -8.90 2.15 -4.15
CA CYS A 68 -7.57 2.74 -4.26
C CYS A 68 -6.69 2.37 -3.06
N LEU A 69 -7.24 2.48 -1.84
CA LEU A 69 -6.56 2.08 -0.61
C LEU A 69 -6.20 0.60 -0.62
N SER A 70 -7.13 -0.27 -1.01
CA SER A 70 -6.87 -1.71 -1.09
C SER A 70 -5.76 -2.06 -2.10
N PHE A 71 -5.69 -1.31 -3.21
CA PHE A 71 -4.64 -1.47 -4.21
C PHE A 71 -3.28 -0.93 -3.72
N LEU A 72 -3.27 0.23 -3.06
CA LEU A 72 -2.07 0.81 -2.46
C LEU A 72 -1.48 -0.08 -1.37
N ASP A 73 -2.32 -0.73 -0.55
CA ASP A 73 -1.87 -1.67 0.47
C ASP A 73 -1.21 -2.93 -0.14
N MET A 74 -1.77 -3.48 -1.22
CA MET A 74 -1.11 -4.59 -1.93
C MET A 74 0.26 -4.17 -2.49
N PHE A 75 0.34 -2.97 -3.07
CA PHE A 75 1.61 -2.41 -3.53
C PHE A 75 2.59 -2.19 -2.38
N ALA A 76 2.11 -1.72 -1.23
CA ALA A 76 2.91 -1.52 -0.02
C ALA A 76 3.51 -2.83 0.48
N ILE A 77 2.71 -3.88 0.58
CA ILE A 77 3.14 -5.20 1.06
C ILE A 77 4.13 -5.82 0.07
N MET A 78 3.90 -5.69 -1.23
CA MET A 78 4.83 -6.20 -2.24
C MET A 78 6.21 -5.54 -2.11
N VAL A 79 6.27 -4.21 -1.98
CA VAL A 79 7.55 -3.48 -1.88
C VAL A 79 8.22 -3.67 -0.51
N ASN A 80 7.45 -3.63 0.59
CA ASN A 80 8.00 -3.65 1.95
C ASN A 80 8.23 -5.06 2.53
N CYS A 81 7.50 -6.08 2.09
CA CYS A 81 7.67 -7.44 2.62
C CYS A 81 8.46 -8.32 1.65
N VAL A 82 8.15 -8.27 0.35
CA VAL A 82 8.80 -9.15 -0.64
C VAL A 82 10.15 -8.59 -1.07
N ILE A 83 10.18 -7.34 -1.57
CA ILE A 83 11.43 -6.77 -2.10
C ILE A 83 12.41 -6.46 -0.96
N PHE A 84 11.95 -5.85 0.12
CA PHE A 84 12.80 -5.59 1.29
C PHE A 84 13.23 -6.89 2.01
N GLY A 85 12.34 -7.88 2.12
CA GLY A 85 12.68 -9.19 2.70
C GLY A 85 13.75 -9.93 1.88
N TYR A 86 13.68 -9.84 0.55
CA TYR A 86 14.71 -10.36 -0.35
C TYR A 86 16.05 -9.62 -0.17
N LEU A 87 16.04 -8.28 -0.11
CA LEU A 87 17.24 -7.48 0.18
C LEU A 87 17.89 -7.87 1.52
N LEU A 88 17.07 -8.19 2.53
CA LEU A 88 17.54 -8.61 3.85
C LEU A 88 18.20 -10.00 3.85
N LEU A 89 17.68 -10.93 3.02
CA LEU A 89 18.23 -12.28 2.84
C LEU A 89 19.59 -12.25 2.12
N GLU A 90 19.72 -11.37 1.13
CA GLU A 90 20.98 -11.15 0.41
C GLU A 90 22.01 -10.41 1.28
N GLY A 91 21.58 -9.76 2.36
CA GLY A 91 22.45 -8.92 3.20
C GLY A 91 22.93 -7.69 2.44
N ALA A 92 22.13 -7.22 1.49
CA ALA A 92 22.44 -6.07 0.64
C ALA A 92 22.31 -4.79 1.47
N VAL A 93 23.44 -4.25 1.91
CA VAL A 93 23.52 -2.89 2.48
C VAL A 93 23.51 -1.84 1.36
N HIS A 94 23.22 -0.57 1.72
CA HIS A 94 23.30 0.59 0.82
C HIS A 94 24.62 0.69 0.02
N CYS A 95 25.70 0.05 0.48
CA CYS A 95 27.01 0.01 -0.16
C CYS A 95 27.14 -1.05 -1.29
N SER A 96 26.25 -2.05 -1.36
CA SER A 96 26.29 -3.11 -2.37
C SER A 96 25.44 -2.75 -3.59
N ASN A 97 24.19 -2.27 -3.38
CA ASN A 97 23.31 -1.84 -4.47
C ASN A 97 22.50 -0.59 -4.10
N ARG A 98 23.14 0.58 -4.27
CA ARG A 98 22.62 1.89 -3.82
C ARG A 98 21.30 2.28 -4.48
N ALA A 99 21.15 1.98 -5.77
CA ALA A 99 19.96 2.33 -6.55
C ALA A 99 18.72 1.55 -6.12
N MET A 100 18.84 0.23 -5.95
CA MET A 100 17.72 -0.62 -5.53
C MET A 100 17.25 -0.28 -4.12
N THR A 101 18.18 -0.11 -3.17
CA THR A 101 17.81 0.18 -1.77
C THR A 101 17.15 1.56 -1.64
N LEU A 102 17.63 2.57 -2.38
CA LEU A 102 16.99 3.90 -2.42
C LEU A 102 15.62 3.86 -3.08
N ALA A 103 15.48 3.17 -4.21
CA ALA A 103 14.21 3.07 -4.93
C ALA A 103 13.14 2.39 -4.06
N VAL A 104 13.48 1.28 -3.39
CA VAL A 104 12.58 0.58 -2.48
C VAL A 104 12.18 1.46 -1.30
N GLY A 105 13.13 2.21 -0.72
CA GLY A 105 12.84 3.15 0.35
C GLY A 105 11.85 4.24 -0.09
N ILE A 106 12.14 4.94 -1.19
CA ILE A 106 11.30 6.05 -1.68
C ILE A 106 9.89 5.54 -2.02
N VAL A 107 9.78 4.42 -2.74
CA VAL A 107 8.49 3.84 -3.13
C VAL A 107 7.73 3.34 -1.90
N GLY A 108 8.40 2.64 -0.98
CA GLY A 108 7.80 2.12 0.25
C GLY A 108 7.22 3.24 1.13
N TYR A 109 8.01 4.27 1.44
CA TYR A 109 7.55 5.42 2.22
C TYR A 109 6.49 6.24 1.48
N GLY A 110 6.64 6.44 0.16
CA GLY A 110 5.67 7.19 -0.64
C GLY A 110 4.29 6.52 -0.65
N VAL A 111 4.26 5.20 -0.85
CA VAL A 111 3.01 4.43 -0.78
C VAL A 111 2.40 4.47 0.62
N TRP A 112 3.21 4.41 1.67
CA TRP A 112 2.72 4.41 3.05
C TRP A 112 2.09 5.76 3.45
N CYS A 113 2.73 6.87 3.06
CA CYS A 113 2.16 8.21 3.22
C CYS A 113 0.85 8.37 2.43
N THR A 114 0.79 7.83 1.21
CA THR A 114 -0.41 7.90 0.37
C THR A 114 -1.56 7.10 1.00
N ALA A 115 -1.30 5.88 1.49
CA ALA A 115 -2.29 5.06 2.17
C ALA A 115 -2.85 5.75 3.42
N SER A 116 -1.97 6.33 4.24
CA SER A 116 -2.36 7.07 5.46
C SER A 116 -3.24 8.29 5.13
N THR A 117 -2.91 9.01 4.06
CA THR A 117 -3.71 10.15 3.58
C THR A 117 -5.08 9.69 3.10
N CYS A 118 -5.17 8.58 2.37
CA CYS A 118 -6.45 8.00 1.94
C CYS A 118 -7.33 7.59 3.14
N CYS A 119 -6.74 7.02 4.20
CA CYS A 119 -7.45 6.70 5.44
C CYS A 119 -8.01 7.95 6.14
N LEU A 120 -7.23 9.03 6.23
CA LEU A 120 -7.70 10.30 6.80
C LEU A 120 -8.86 10.89 5.99
N VAL A 121 -8.75 10.90 4.67
CA VAL A 121 -9.82 11.37 3.77
C VAL A 121 -11.10 10.54 3.97
N LEU A 122 -10.98 9.21 4.13
CA LEU A 122 -12.12 8.35 4.46
C LEU A 122 -12.74 8.68 5.82
N ALA A 123 -11.92 8.95 6.83
CA ALA A 123 -12.38 9.30 8.18
C ALA A 123 -13.15 10.62 8.18
N PHE A 124 -12.62 11.67 7.53
CA PHE A 124 -13.32 12.94 7.36
C PHE A 124 -14.63 12.77 6.58
N ASN A 125 -14.63 11.98 5.50
CA ASN A 125 -15.84 11.68 4.73
C ASN A 125 -16.94 11.02 5.58
N ARG A 126 -16.57 10.18 6.56
CA ARG A 126 -17.53 9.59 7.51
C ARG A 126 -18.00 10.60 8.54
N LEU A 127 -17.11 11.44 9.05
CA LEU A 127 -17.43 12.48 10.03
C LEU A 127 -18.43 13.50 9.46
N PHE A 128 -18.21 13.99 8.23
CA PHE A 128 -19.14 14.91 7.57
C PHE A 128 -20.51 14.30 7.28
N GLN A 129 -20.56 12.98 7.01
CA GLN A 129 -21.83 12.29 6.86
C GLN A 129 -22.62 12.25 8.17
N VAL A 130 -21.96 11.94 9.29
CA VAL A 130 -22.60 11.85 10.61
C VAL A 130 -23.07 13.23 11.11
N LEU A 131 -22.28 14.28 10.85
CA LEU A 131 -22.60 15.64 11.27
C LEU A 131 -23.71 16.30 10.42
N GLY A 132 -24.23 15.63 9.38
CA GLY A 132 -25.27 16.20 8.52
C GLY A 132 -24.82 17.42 7.69
N LEU A 133 -23.53 17.78 7.75
CA LEU A 133 -22.92 18.92 7.05
C LEU A 133 -22.71 18.66 5.56
N SER A 134 -23.16 17.50 5.04
CA SER A 134 -23.11 17.15 3.62
C SER A 134 -23.70 18.22 2.69
N LYS A 135 -24.60 19.10 3.20
CA LYS A 135 -25.20 20.18 2.40
C LYS A 135 -24.27 21.37 2.13
N TYR A 136 -23.26 21.60 2.95
CA TYR A 136 -22.38 22.79 2.84
C TYR A 136 -21.29 22.65 1.77
N PHE A 137 -21.11 21.47 1.19
CA PHE A 137 -20.11 21.21 0.15
C PHE A 137 -20.73 21.10 -1.25
N THR A 138 -21.87 21.76 -1.48
CA THR A 138 -22.50 21.91 -2.80
C THR A 138 -22.36 23.37 -3.23
N VAL A 139 -21.14 23.74 -3.65
CA VAL A 139 -20.88 24.91 -4.48
C VAL A 139 -20.11 24.42 -5.70
#